data_AF-B3SEH0-F1
#
_entry.id   AF-B3SEH0-F1
#
_cell.length_a   1.000
_cell.length_b   1.000
_cell.length_c   1.000
_cell.angle_alpha   90.00
_cell.angle_beta   90.00
_cell.angle_gamma   90.00
#
_symmetry.space_group_name_H-M   'P 1'
#
loop_
_entity.id
_entity.type
_entity.pdbx_description
1 polymer ?
#
loop_
_entity_poly.entity_id
_entity_poly.type
_entity_poly.pdbx_seq_one_letter_code
_entity_poly.pdbx_strand_id
1 'polypeptide(L)'
;MVIHIYLNLGDISNIELCKKLKILGIDLNMEWKENIQSIGEIRAYLSSSLEAKPQFSETLFIFDDIWNKDHYEYLSFAKKSISTSRFMYRENELDHHCIRLPEKLTYDEAIELLALLAVNDNDQTLRQNPVVKNVIDSCQGLPLAITLIGGLDLKTDEEWNKAKDIIAKKSADIELAHYGFNLYGTLQLSVDTLNDEIRRLFEQLAVFKRVGIPIQSVASLWNYDEIEARNLVKKMHNKSLLTYDKEKSHCVLHDLMVDYLQQRLYSHNSNQDYRKSLNKTLIDGYRNQCDGKWNTFPDDGYFYPNLIYHALIAENDQHLQSIMTDFDWMTRKIEIDRTIYYLECDLTDYVDYLKNRKERKEKRKGKKKERNKIVQGSD
;
A
#
# COMPACT_ATOMS: atom_id res chain seq x y z
N MET A 1 -29.76 -0.33 -13.49
CA MET A 1 -28.69 0.27 -12.67
C MET A 1 -27.46 -0.58 -12.89
N VAL A 2 -26.37 -0.02 -13.43
CA VAL A 2 -25.12 -0.76 -13.60
C VAL A 2 -24.43 -0.79 -12.25
N ILE A 3 -24.16 -1.99 -11.72
CA ILE A 3 -23.42 -2.15 -10.47
C ILE A 3 -21.93 -2.14 -10.82
N HIS A 4 -21.13 -1.30 -10.16
CA HIS A 4 -19.68 -1.28 -10.33
C HIS A 4 -19.03 -1.90 -9.10
N ILE A 5 -18.16 -2.87 -9.31
CA ILE A 5 -17.40 -3.54 -8.25
C ILE A 5 -15.93 -3.38 -8.55
N TYR A 6 -15.20 -2.72 -7.66
CA TYR A 6 -13.77 -2.44 -7.80
C TYR A 6 -12.97 -3.28 -6.81
N LEU A 7 -11.95 -3.99 -7.30
CA LEU A 7 -10.98 -4.73 -6.51
C LEU A 7 -9.58 -4.30 -6.91
N ASN A 8 -8.85 -3.69 -5.97
CA ASN A 8 -7.40 -3.53 -6.10
C ASN A 8 -6.72 -4.83 -5.66
N LEU A 9 -5.99 -5.46 -6.58
CA LEU A 9 -5.32 -6.75 -6.36
C LEU A 9 -3.84 -6.56 -6.00
N GLY A 10 -3.07 -5.89 -6.86
CA GLY A 10 -1.62 -5.72 -6.67
C GLY A 10 -0.83 -7.02 -6.75
N ASP A 11 0.41 -7.01 -6.25
CA ASP A 11 1.26 -8.21 -6.17
C ASP A 11 0.86 -9.07 -4.96
N ILE A 12 -0.13 -9.93 -5.16
CA ILE A 12 -0.68 -10.80 -4.11
C ILE A 12 -0.52 -12.28 -4.44
N SER A 13 -0.39 -13.09 -3.40
CA SER A 13 -0.41 -14.54 -3.50
C SER A 13 -1.81 -15.09 -3.82
N ASN A 14 -1.89 -16.35 -4.27
CA ASN A 14 -3.17 -17.02 -4.47
C ASN A 14 -3.99 -17.14 -3.16
N ILE A 15 -3.32 -17.22 -2.00
CA ILE A 15 -3.97 -17.26 -0.69
C ILE A 15 -4.64 -15.91 -0.39
N GLU A 16 -3.96 -14.81 -0.69
CA GLU A 16 -4.52 -13.45 -0.53
C GLU A 16 -5.66 -13.19 -1.52
N LEU A 17 -5.54 -13.67 -2.76
CA LEU A 17 -6.63 -13.61 -3.73
C LEU A 17 -7.85 -14.43 -3.27
N CYS A 18 -7.65 -15.64 -2.73
CA CYS A 18 -8.73 -16.42 -2.10
C CYS A 18 -9.45 -15.61 -1.03
N LYS A 19 -8.70 -14.95 -0.13
CA LYS A 19 -9.29 -14.10 0.92
C LYS A 19 -10.14 -12.99 0.29
N LYS A 20 -9.60 -12.23 -0.67
CA LYS A 20 -10.32 -11.15 -1.38
C LYS A 20 -11.59 -11.64 -2.08
N LEU A 21 -11.56 -12.80 -2.73
CA LEU A 21 -12.72 -13.36 -3.42
C LEU A 21 -13.78 -13.91 -2.45
N LYS A 22 -13.36 -14.47 -1.30
CA LYS A 22 -14.30 -14.83 -0.22
C LYS A 22 -15.06 -13.62 0.30
N ILE A 23 -14.34 -12.52 0.51
CA ILE A 23 -14.92 -11.23 0.93
C ILE A 23 -15.91 -10.73 -0.12
N LEU A 24 -15.51 -10.73 -1.40
CA LEU A 24 -16.39 -10.34 -2.50
C LEU A 24 -17.72 -11.14 -2.50
N GLY A 25 -17.67 -12.46 -2.26
CA GLY A 25 -18.90 -13.24 -2.16
C GLY A 25 -19.78 -12.83 -0.98
N ILE A 26 -19.19 -12.52 0.18
CA ILE A 26 -19.92 -12.01 1.35
C ILE A 26 -20.58 -10.67 1.01
N ASP A 27 -19.85 -9.74 0.38
CA ASP A 27 -20.37 -8.42 -0.04
C ASP A 27 -21.51 -8.55 -1.07
N LEU A 28 -21.48 -9.62 -1.88
CA LEU A 28 -22.54 -9.98 -2.83
C LEU A 28 -23.69 -10.77 -2.19
N ASN A 29 -23.73 -10.82 -0.85
CA ASN A 29 -24.70 -11.54 -0.04
C ASN A 29 -24.77 -13.03 -0.45
N MET A 30 -23.61 -13.66 -0.58
CA MET A 30 -23.46 -15.10 -0.83
C MET A 30 -23.06 -15.82 0.44
N GLU A 31 -23.70 -16.94 0.72
CA GLU A 31 -23.31 -17.83 1.80
C GLU A 31 -22.28 -18.82 1.29
N TRP A 32 -21.08 -18.82 1.85
CA TRP A 32 -20.07 -19.82 1.52
C TRP A 32 -20.45 -21.16 2.13
N LYS A 33 -20.42 -22.23 1.33
CA LYS A 33 -20.47 -23.59 1.88
C LYS A 33 -19.21 -23.82 2.72
N GLU A 34 -19.36 -24.44 3.90
CA GLU A 34 -18.31 -24.57 4.94
C GLU A 34 -16.98 -25.20 4.45
N ASN A 35 -16.95 -25.82 3.27
CA ASN A 35 -15.80 -26.54 2.73
C ASN A 35 -15.09 -25.90 1.53
N ILE A 36 -15.40 -24.65 1.14
CA ILE A 36 -14.72 -24.02 -0.01
C ILE A 36 -13.32 -23.55 0.41
N GLN A 37 -12.28 -24.27 -0.04
CA GLN A 37 -10.88 -24.03 0.35
C GLN A 37 -9.99 -23.62 -0.82
N SER A 38 -10.30 -24.06 -2.04
CA SER A 38 -9.50 -23.72 -3.21
C SER A 38 -10.03 -22.51 -3.98
N ILE A 39 -9.13 -21.77 -4.62
CA ILE A 39 -9.49 -20.63 -5.47
C ILE A 39 -10.39 -21.02 -6.65
N GLY A 40 -10.22 -22.23 -7.20
CA GLY A 40 -11.05 -22.75 -8.29
C GLY A 40 -12.50 -23.00 -7.84
N GLU A 41 -12.70 -23.54 -6.64
CA GLU A 41 -14.03 -23.71 -6.05
C GLU A 41 -14.69 -22.35 -5.78
N ILE A 42 -13.93 -21.38 -5.27
CA ILE A 42 -14.40 -20.00 -5.04
C ILE A 42 -14.88 -19.39 -6.37
N ARG A 43 -14.06 -19.47 -7.42
CA ARG A 43 -14.42 -18.99 -8.77
C ARG A 43 -15.70 -19.64 -9.28
N ALA A 44 -15.78 -20.97 -9.21
CA ALA A 44 -16.95 -21.71 -9.70
C ALA A 44 -18.22 -21.31 -8.95
N TYR A 45 -18.12 -21.14 -7.63
CA TYR A 45 -19.24 -20.70 -6.81
C TYR A 45 -19.68 -19.26 -7.15
N LEU A 46 -18.74 -18.31 -7.23
CA LEU A 46 -19.03 -16.94 -7.66
C LEU A 46 -19.74 -16.91 -9.02
N SER A 47 -19.26 -17.69 -9.99
CA SER A 47 -19.86 -17.79 -11.32
C SER A 47 -21.32 -18.26 -11.24
N SER A 48 -21.57 -19.40 -10.60
CA SER A 48 -22.93 -19.95 -10.49
C SER A 48 -23.86 -19.03 -9.69
N SER A 49 -23.37 -18.39 -8.63
CA SER A 49 -24.16 -17.46 -7.82
C SER A 49 -24.51 -16.17 -8.55
N LEU A 50 -23.60 -15.62 -9.36
CA LEU A 50 -23.87 -14.44 -10.19
C LEU A 50 -24.88 -14.77 -11.31
N GLU A 51 -24.79 -15.94 -11.92
CA GLU A 51 -25.75 -16.40 -12.93
C GLU A 51 -27.15 -16.61 -12.36
N ALA A 52 -27.24 -17.12 -11.14
CA ALA A 52 -28.52 -17.34 -10.46
C ALA A 52 -29.20 -16.06 -9.96
N LYS A 53 -28.50 -14.91 -9.99
CA LYS A 53 -28.96 -13.62 -9.44
C LYS A 53 -29.05 -12.56 -10.55
N PRO A 54 -30.20 -12.42 -11.24
CA PRO A 54 -30.37 -11.51 -12.37
C PRO A 54 -30.02 -10.05 -12.07
N GLN A 55 -30.13 -9.61 -10.82
CA GLN A 55 -29.75 -8.25 -10.41
C GLN A 55 -28.27 -7.93 -10.66
N PHE A 56 -27.41 -8.95 -10.80
CA PHE A 56 -25.98 -8.79 -11.05
C PHE A 56 -25.58 -9.00 -12.52
N SER A 57 -26.54 -9.23 -13.45
CA SER A 57 -26.22 -9.50 -14.86
C SER A 57 -25.55 -8.33 -15.59
N GLU A 58 -25.78 -7.12 -15.11
CA GLU A 58 -25.20 -5.86 -15.61
C GLU A 58 -24.08 -5.32 -14.73
N THR A 59 -23.44 -6.19 -13.93
CA THR A 59 -22.32 -5.78 -13.07
C THR A 59 -21.05 -5.61 -13.90
N LEU A 60 -20.38 -4.47 -13.76
CA LEU A 60 -19.03 -4.25 -14.26
C LEU A 60 -18.03 -4.46 -13.13
N PHE A 61 -17.12 -5.41 -13.30
CA PHE A 61 -16.00 -5.63 -12.40
C PHE A 61 -14.77 -4.85 -12.87
N ILE A 62 -14.06 -4.21 -11.95
CA ILE A 62 -12.81 -3.51 -12.22
C ILE A 62 -11.73 -4.17 -11.36
N PHE A 63 -10.81 -4.88 -12.01
CA PHE A 63 -9.68 -5.54 -11.36
C PHE A 63 -8.42 -4.70 -11.59
N ASP A 64 -8.02 -3.98 -10.56
CA ASP A 64 -6.90 -3.05 -10.66
C ASP A 64 -5.60 -3.75 -10.26
N ASP A 65 -4.58 -3.52 -11.08
CA ASP A 65 -3.19 -3.92 -10.91
C ASP A 65 -2.98 -5.44 -10.77
N ILE A 66 -3.32 -6.21 -11.81
CA ILE A 66 -3.09 -7.66 -11.81
C ILE A 66 -1.61 -7.96 -12.10
N TRP A 67 -0.93 -8.62 -11.14
CA TRP A 67 0.47 -9.03 -11.31
C TRP A 67 0.62 -10.44 -11.85
N ASN A 68 -0.21 -11.40 -11.40
CA ASN A 68 -0.02 -12.81 -11.75
C ASN A 68 -0.93 -13.22 -12.93
N LYS A 69 -0.33 -13.85 -13.94
CA LYS A 69 -1.03 -14.40 -15.13
C LYS A 69 -2.21 -15.29 -14.74
N ASP A 70 -2.03 -16.17 -13.75
CA ASP A 70 -3.03 -17.17 -13.37
C ASP A 70 -4.28 -16.55 -12.73
N HIS A 71 -4.16 -15.33 -12.18
CA HIS A 71 -5.28 -14.64 -11.55
C HIS A 71 -6.39 -14.31 -12.53
N TYR A 72 -6.06 -14.08 -13.80
CA TYR A 72 -7.06 -13.89 -14.84
C TYR A 72 -8.01 -15.08 -14.97
N GLU A 73 -7.50 -16.31 -14.84
CA GLU A 73 -8.34 -17.51 -14.87
C GLU A 73 -9.29 -17.55 -13.66
N TYR A 74 -8.81 -17.19 -12.48
CA TYR A 74 -9.61 -17.16 -11.26
C TYR A 74 -10.65 -16.04 -11.21
N LEU A 75 -10.45 -14.98 -12.00
CA LEU A 75 -11.37 -13.86 -12.13
C LEU A 75 -12.39 -14.03 -13.27
N SER A 76 -12.30 -15.12 -14.04
CA SER A 76 -13.18 -15.38 -15.19
C SER A 76 -14.67 -15.56 -14.86
N PHE A 77 -15.05 -15.61 -13.58
CA PHE A 77 -16.45 -15.51 -13.15
C PHE A 77 -17.08 -14.15 -13.55
N ALA A 78 -16.27 -13.11 -13.70
CA ALA A 78 -16.70 -11.76 -14.05
C ALA A 78 -16.77 -11.56 -15.58
N LYS A 79 -17.92 -11.87 -16.17
CA LYS A 79 -18.17 -11.79 -17.63
C LYS A 79 -18.02 -10.39 -18.22
N LYS A 80 -18.25 -9.34 -17.42
CA LYS A 80 -18.05 -7.94 -17.79
C LYS A 80 -17.01 -7.37 -16.85
N SER A 81 -15.76 -7.28 -17.32
CA SER A 81 -14.67 -6.77 -16.51
C SER A 81 -13.72 -5.86 -17.29
N ILE A 82 -13.13 -4.90 -16.57
CA ILE A 82 -11.97 -4.13 -16.97
C ILE A 82 -10.85 -4.54 -16.04
N SER A 83 -9.67 -4.83 -16.60
CA SER A 83 -8.49 -5.14 -15.81
C SER A 83 -7.35 -4.21 -16.19
N THR A 84 -6.57 -3.77 -15.21
CA THR A 84 -5.29 -3.08 -15.46
C THR A 84 -4.15 -4.02 -15.06
N SER A 85 -3.04 -3.96 -15.79
CA SER A 85 -1.84 -4.74 -15.48
C SER A 85 -0.61 -4.06 -16.05
N ARG A 86 0.53 -4.29 -15.39
CA ARG A 86 1.85 -3.90 -15.88
C ARG A 86 2.39 -4.87 -16.95
N PHE A 87 1.78 -6.06 -17.06
CA PHE A 87 2.27 -7.14 -17.92
C PHE A 87 1.25 -7.47 -19.01
N MET A 88 1.73 -7.73 -20.22
CA MET A 88 0.89 -8.27 -21.28
C MET A 88 0.98 -9.80 -21.30
N TYR A 89 -0.12 -10.45 -20.93
CA TYR A 89 -0.25 -11.91 -20.96
C TYR A 89 -0.92 -12.39 -22.26
N ARG A 90 -0.18 -12.32 -23.37
CA ARG A 90 -0.69 -12.73 -24.71
C ARG A 90 -1.13 -14.18 -24.80
N GLU A 91 -0.60 -15.02 -23.92
CA GLU A 91 -0.89 -16.45 -23.85
C GLU A 91 -2.16 -16.78 -23.06
N ASN A 92 -2.83 -15.79 -22.45
CA ASN A 92 -4.10 -16.04 -21.78
C ASN A 92 -5.17 -16.28 -22.85
N GLU A 93 -5.75 -17.49 -22.88
CA GLU A 93 -6.82 -17.91 -23.81
C GLU A 93 -8.17 -17.19 -23.58
N LEU A 94 -8.17 -16.09 -22.82
CA LEU A 94 -9.38 -15.32 -22.54
C LEU A 94 -9.72 -14.42 -23.72
N ASP A 95 -11.00 -14.34 -24.07
CA ASP A 95 -11.51 -13.36 -25.02
C ASP A 95 -11.47 -11.97 -24.39
N HIS A 96 -10.47 -11.15 -24.77
CA HIS A 96 -10.29 -9.81 -24.22
C HIS A 96 -9.77 -8.83 -25.27
N HIS A 97 -10.20 -7.57 -25.14
CA HIS A 97 -9.64 -6.47 -25.91
C HIS A 97 -8.54 -5.76 -25.10
N CYS A 98 -7.30 -5.86 -25.56
CA CYS A 98 -6.15 -5.23 -24.90
C CYS A 98 -5.91 -3.81 -25.45
N ILE A 99 -6.01 -2.80 -24.59
CA ILE A 99 -5.60 -1.43 -24.90
C ILE A 99 -4.22 -1.20 -24.30
N ARG A 100 -3.20 -1.09 -25.15
CA ARG A 100 -1.86 -0.72 -24.70
C ARG A 100 -1.79 0.79 -24.53
N LEU A 101 -1.61 1.25 -23.30
CA LEU A 101 -1.34 2.65 -23.02
C LEU A 101 0.14 2.97 -23.28
N PRO A 102 0.46 4.17 -23.79
CA PRO A 102 1.85 4.61 -23.87
C PRO A 102 2.44 4.70 -22.45
N GLU A 103 3.66 4.19 -22.29
CA GLU A 103 4.36 4.22 -20.99
C GLU A 103 4.76 5.64 -20.57
N LYS A 104 4.88 6.54 -21.55
CA LYS A 104 5.44 7.89 -21.41
C LYS A 104 4.49 8.90 -22.00
N LEU A 105 4.35 10.03 -21.33
CA LEU A 105 3.72 11.22 -21.88
C LEU A 105 4.58 11.75 -23.02
N THR A 106 3.91 12.30 -24.03
CA THR A 106 4.53 13.17 -25.00
C THR A 106 5.07 14.43 -24.30
N TYR A 107 5.95 15.16 -24.98
CA TYR A 107 6.45 16.43 -24.47
C TYR A 107 5.30 17.42 -24.18
N ASP A 108 4.31 17.47 -25.07
CA ASP A 108 3.17 18.37 -24.92
C ASP A 108 2.30 17.99 -23.72
N GLU A 109 1.97 16.71 -23.54
CA GLU A 109 1.24 16.21 -22.37
C GLU A 109 2.02 16.41 -21.05
N ALA A 110 3.34 16.25 -21.08
CA ALA A 110 4.19 16.48 -19.90
C ALA A 110 4.19 17.97 -19.50
N ILE A 111 4.26 18.89 -20.47
CA ILE A 111 4.15 20.32 -20.22
C ILE A 111 2.76 20.68 -19.70
N GLU A 112 1.69 20.14 -20.30
CA GLU A 112 0.32 20.35 -19.85
C GLU A 112 0.13 19.90 -18.41
N LEU A 113 0.69 18.74 -18.04
CA LEU A 113 0.68 18.24 -16.66
C LEU A 113 1.47 19.14 -15.71
N LEU A 114 2.64 19.64 -16.11
CA LEU A 114 3.40 20.60 -15.29
C LEU A 114 2.62 21.91 -15.10
N ALA A 115 2.01 22.43 -16.15
CA ALA A 115 1.21 23.64 -16.11
C ALA A 115 -0.04 23.48 -15.22
N LEU A 116 -0.67 22.30 -15.23
CA LEU A 116 -1.79 21.98 -14.36
C LEU A 116 -1.42 22.02 -12.87
N LEU A 117 -0.17 21.63 -12.55
CA LEU A 117 0.34 21.57 -11.19
C LEU A 117 0.98 22.89 -10.73
N ALA A 118 1.44 23.71 -11.67
CA ALA A 118 2.03 25.01 -11.38
C ALA A 118 0.95 26.00 -10.94
N VAL A 119 1.13 26.61 -9.77
CA VAL A 119 0.16 27.59 -9.24
C VAL A 119 0.19 28.91 -10.03
N ASN A 120 1.33 29.25 -10.64
CA ASN A 120 1.59 30.58 -11.22
C ASN A 120 2.19 30.56 -12.64
N ASP A 121 2.58 29.41 -13.18
CA ASP A 121 3.22 29.34 -14.49
C ASP A 121 2.19 28.92 -15.55
N ASN A 122 2.18 29.62 -16.69
CA ASN A 122 1.36 29.23 -17.83
C ASN A 122 2.14 28.31 -18.78
N ASP A 123 1.42 27.42 -19.45
CA ASP A 123 1.93 26.44 -20.41
C ASP A 123 2.95 27.06 -21.40
N GLN A 124 2.67 28.26 -21.91
CA GLN A 124 3.53 28.94 -22.87
C GLN A 124 4.92 29.29 -22.30
N THR A 125 5.02 29.67 -21.03
CA THR A 125 6.29 29.99 -20.37
C THR A 125 7.15 28.74 -20.23
N LEU A 126 6.54 27.62 -19.81
CA LEU A 126 7.23 26.33 -19.68
C LEU A 126 7.74 25.82 -21.05
N ARG A 127 6.94 25.98 -22.12
CA ARG A 127 7.33 25.58 -23.49
C ARG A 127 8.53 26.34 -24.02
N GLN A 128 8.66 27.61 -23.66
CA GLN A 128 9.75 28.47 -24.15
C GLN A 128 11.06 28.26 -23.39
N ASN A 129 11.03 27.60 -22.23
CA ASN A 129 12.22 27.34 -21.43
C ASN A 129 12.91 26.03 -21.89
N PRO A 130 14.10 26.09 -22.52
CA PRO A 130 14.79 24.88 -22.99
C PRO A 130 15.29 23.99 -21.85
N VAL A 131 15.45 24.52 -20.63
CA VAL A 131 15.89 23.75 -19.46
C VAL A 131 14.78 22.83 -18.96
N VAL A 132 13.52 23.25 -19.06
CA VAL A 132 12.34 22.43 -18.71
C VAL A 132 12.33 21.14 -19.53
N LYS A 133 12.63 21.24 -20.83
CA LYS A 133 12.75 20.07 -21.71
C LYS A 133 13.78 19.06 -21.23
N ASN A 134 14.96 19.53 -20.81
CA ASN A 134 16.01 18.64 -20.30
C ASN A 134 15.58 17.89 -19.02
N VAL A 135 14.76 18.51 -18.16
CA VAL A 135 14.23 17.86 -16.97
C VAL A 135 13.14 16.84 -17.31
N ILE A 136 12.24 17.15 -18.26
CA ILE A 136 11.24 16.20 -18.78
C ILE A 136 11.94 14.98 -19.38
N ASP A 137 12.99 15.19 -20.17
CA ASP A 137 13.80 14.12 -20.76
C ASP A 137 14.48 13.27 -19.67
N SER A 138 14.99 13.91 -18.61
CA SER A 138 15.57 13.23 -17.43
C SER A 138 14.53 12.41 -16.65
N CYS A 139 13.28 12.86 -16.64
CA CYS A 139 12.14 12.13 -16.08
C CYS A 139 11.58 11.05 -17.01
N GLN A 140 12.14 10.93 -18.23
CA GLN A 140 11.73 10.01 -19.27
C GLN A 140 10.24 10.12 -19.66
N GLY A 141 9.60 11.26 -19.45
CA GLY A 141 8.17 11.47 -19.71
C GLY A 141 7.23 10.63 -18.82
N LEU A 142 7.70 10.06 -17.71
CA LEU A 142 6.86 9.23 -16.84
C LEU A 142 5.88 10.12 -16.04
N PRO A 143 4.56 9.89 -16.08
CA PRO A 143 3.57 10.77 -15.44
C PRO A 143 3.86 11.06 -13.95
N LEU A 144 4.23 10.05 -13.17
CA LEU A 144 4.57 10.22 -11.76
C LEU A 144 5.79 11.13 -11.56
N ALA A 145 6.83 10.97 -12.38
CA ALA A 145 8.04 11.77 -12.29
C ALA A 145 7.76 13.24 -12.63
N ILE A 146 6.99 13.48 -13.69
CA ILE A 146 6.54 14.81 -14.07
C ILE A 146 5.70 15.45 -12.96
N THR A 147 4.82 14.67 -12.32
CA THR A 147 3.97 15.13 -11.21
C THR A 147 4.79 15.53 -9.97
N LEU A 148 5.84 14.75 -9.65
CA LEU A 148 6.79 15.04 -8.58
C LEU A 148 7.60 16.30 -8.84
N ILE A 149 8.05 16.52 -10.07
CA ILE A 149 8.73 17.76 -10.48
C ILE A 149 7.79 18.96 -10.43
N GLY A 150 6.55 18.82 -10.90
CA GLY A 150 5.53 19.86 -10.80
C GLY A 150 5.29 20.32 -9.35
N GLY A 151 5.33 19.38 -8.39
CA GLY A 151 5.20 19.68 -6.96
C GLY A 151 6.39 20.44 -6.34
N LEU A 152 7.54 20.52 -7.03
CA LEU A 152 8.71 21.24 -6.52
C LEU A 152 8.55 22.77 -6.62
N ASP A 153 7.69 23.24 -7.53
CA ASP A 153 7.46 24.67 -7.82
C ASP A 153 8.74 25.40 -8.28
N LEU A 154 9.53 24.79 -9.16
CA LEU A 154 10.80 25.35 -9.70
C LEU A 154 10.51 26.58 -10.58
N LYS A 155 11.21 27.70 -10.35
CA LYS A 155 10.95 28.99 -11.02
C LYS A 155 12.09 29.46 -11.91
N THR A 156 13.33 29.16 -11.54
CA THR A 156 14.51 29.69 -12.21
C THR A 156 15.26 28.61 -12.99
N ASP A 157 15.97 29.01 -14.05
CA ASP A 157 16.82 28.11 -14.82
C ASP A 157 17.87 27.40 -13.95
N GLU A 158 18.34 28.05 -12.89
CA GLU A 158 19.27 27.46 -11.91
C GLU A 158 18.60 26.30 -11.15
N GLU A 159 17.38 26.49 -10.67
CA GLU A 159 16.60 25.45 -9.98
C GLU A 159 16.29 24.27 -10.89
N TRP A 160 15.87 24.53 -12.14
CA TRP A 160 15.63 23.49 -13.14
C TRP A 160 16.91 22.70 -13.48
N ASN A 161 18.04 23.39 -13.68
CA ASN A 161 19.32 22.71 -13.92
C ASN A 161 19.79 21.89 -12.72
N LYS A 162 19.64 22.41 -11.50
CA LYS A 162 19.98 21.67 -10.29
C LYS A 162 19.13 20.42 -10.12
N ALA A 163 17.83 20.50 -10.41
CA ALA A 163 16.94 19.34 -10.39
C ALA A 163 17.40 18.27 -11.40
N LYS A 164 17.69 18.67 -12.64
CA LYS A 164 18.24 17.79 -13.69
C LYS A 164 19.47 17.02 -13.20
N ASP A 165 20.45 17.74 -12.63
CA ASP A 165 21.72 17.16 -12.21
C ASP A 165 21.54 16.19 -11.02
N ILE A 166 20.64 16.50 -10.08
CA ILE A 166 20.32 15.60 -8.95
C ILE A 166 19.64 14.33 -9.45
N ILE A 167 18.65 14.44 -10.34
CA ILE A 167 17.92 13.28 -10.90
C ILE A 167 18.90 12.36 -11.61
N ALA A 168 19.71 12.92 -12.51
CA ALA A 168 20.69 12.15 -13.29
C ALA A 168 21.70 11.43 -12.40
N LYS A 169 22.25 12.12 -11.39
CA LYS A 169 23.22 11.55 -10.47
C LYS A 169 22.63 10.42 -9.63
N LYS A 170 21.48 10.66 -8.98
CA LYS A 170 20.88 9.72 -8.03
C LYS A 170 20.28 8.49 -8.70
N SER A 171 19.73 8.64 -9.92
CA SER A 171 19.22 7.51 -10.70
C SER A 171 20.33 6.63 -11.31
N ALA A 172 21.60 7.02 -11.23
CA ALA A 172 22.71 6.15 -11.61
C ALA A 172 23.12 5.19 -10.48
N ASP A 173 22.85 5.55 -9.22
CA ASP A 173 23.41 4.87 -8.04
C ASP A 173 22.50 3.76 -7.49
N ILE A 174 21.19 3.90 -7.61
CA ILE A 174 20.20 3.03 -6.96
C ILE A 174 19.05 2.76 -7.92
N GLU A 175 18.85 1.50 -8.31
CA GLU A 175 17.67 1.07 -9.06
C GLU A 175 16.54 0.62 -8.12
N LEU A 176 15.31 1.05 -8.43
CA LEU A 176 14.11 0.47 -7.83
C LEU A 176 13.86 -0.88 -8.53
N ALA A 177 13.86 -1.97 -7.77
CA ALA A 177 13.65 -3.30 -8.31
C ALA A 177 12.28 -3.40 -9.02
N HIS A 178 12.19 -4.26 -10.03
CA HIS A 178 10.96 -4.58 -10.79
C HIS A 178 10.50 -3.55 -11.83
N TYR A 179 11.24 -2.45 -12.04
CA TYR A 179 10.88 -1.43 -13.03
C TYR A 179 11.91 -1.33 -14.16
N GLY A 180 11.44 -1.20 -15.41
CA GLY A 180 12.29 -0.95 -16.59
C GLY A 180 12.79 0.51 -16.70
N PHE A 181 12.55 1.32 -15.67
CA PHE A 181 12.92 2.72 -15.57
C PHE A 181 13.35 3.04 -14.13
N ASN A 182 14.14 4.10 -13.95
CA ASN A 182 14.60 4.49 -12.62
C ASN A 182 14.10 5.90 -12.23
N LEU A 183 13.17 5.95 -11.27
CA LEU A 183 12.65 7.20 -10.69
C LEU A 183 13.26 7.54 -9.34
N TYR A 184 14.25 6.80 -8.86
CA TYR A 184 14.85 7.02 -7.56
C TYR A 184 15.34 8.46 -7.39
N GLY A 185 16.02 9.02 -8.39
CA GLY A 185 16.52 10.40 -8.33
C GLY A 185 15.41 11.45 -8.21
N THR A 186 14.30 11.28 -8.92
CA THR A 186 13.15 12.19 -8.84
C THR A 186 12.44 12.08 -7.49
N LEU A 187 12.21 10.85 -7.01
CA LEU A 187 11.60 10.59 -5.70
C LEU A 187 12.45 11.18 -4.57
N GLN A 188 13.76 10.93 -4.61
CA GLN A 188 14.72 11.46 -3.65
C GLN A 188 14.75 12.99 -3.66
N LEU A 189 14.79 13.60 -4.85
CA LEU A 189 14.76 15.06 -4.98
C LEU A 189 13.51 15.66 -4.32
N SER A 190 12.33 15.10 -4.59
CA SER A 190 11.08 15.58 -3.98
C SER A 190 11.08 15.45 -2.46
N VAL A 191 11.57 14.33 -1.93
CA VAL A 191 11.67 14.12 -0.47
C VAL A 191 12.71 15.04 0.16
N ASP A 192 13.80 15.36 -0.55
CA ASP A 192 14.86 16.24 -0.05
C ASP A 192 14.41 17.71 0.06
N THR A 193 13.32 18.10 -0.61
CA THR A 193 12.72 19.43 -0.43
C THR A 193 11.92 19.58 0.87
N LEU A 194 11.59 18.47 1.54
CA LEU A 194 10.97 18.52 2.85
C LEU A 194 12.00 18.92 3.91
N ASN A 195 11.57 19.72 4.89
CA ASN A 195 12.35 19.94 6.10
C ASN A 195 12.48 18.63 6.91
N ASP A 196 13.43 18.60 7.84
CA ASP A 196 13.78 17.37 8.57
C ASP A 196 12.61 16.79 9.37
N GLU A 197 11.74 17.64 9.93
CA GLU A 197 10.56 17.20 10.68
C GLU A 197 9.55 16.50 9.77
N ILE A 198 9.12 17.17 8.70
CA ILE A 198 8.12 16.64 7.76
C ILE A 198 8.68 15.41 7.04
N ARG A 199 9.98 15.39 6.72
CA ARG A 199 10.65 14.23 6.12
C ARG A 199 10.54 13.00 7.02
N ARG A 200 10.83 13.14 8.32
CA ARG A 200 10.71 12.03 9.28
C ARG A 200 9.28 11.53 9.38
N LEU A 201 8.29 12.43 9.39
CA LEU A 201 6.87 12.05 9.44
C LEU A 201 6.42 11.34 8.15
N PHE A 202 6.90 11.81 7.00
CA PHE A 202 6.65 11.19 5.70
C PHE A 202 7.22 9.77 5.63
N GLU A 203 8.47 9.58 6.08
CA GLU A 203 9.13 8.26 6.09
C GLU A 203 8.37 7.24 6.97
N GLN A 204 7.73 7.69 8.05
CA GLN A 204 6.92 6.83 8.91
C GLN A 204 5.66 6.27 8.21
N LEU A 205 5.13 6.95 7.19
CA LEU A 205 3.94 6.47 6.45
C LEU A 205 4.18 5.13 5.75
N ALA A 206 5.44 4.72 5.57
CA ALA A 206 5.81 3.40 5.06
C ALA A 206 5.34 2.23 5.93
N VAL A 207 4.87 2.49 7.15
CA VAL A 207 4.27 1.49 8.04
C VAL A 207 2.97 0.92 7.48
N PHE A 208 2.20 1.74 6.77
CA PHE A 208 0.86 1.39 6.31
C PHE A 208 0.90 0.43 5.11
N LYS A 209 -0.18 -0.34 4.94
CA LYS A 209 -0.39 -1.13 3.72
C LYS A 209 -0.61 -0.20 2.51
N ARG A 210 -0.48 -0.76 1.31
CA ARG A 210 -0.73 -0.08 0.01
C ARG A 210 -2.22 0.11 -0.23
N VAL A 211 -2.86 0.92 0.60
CA VAL A 211 -4.29 1.24 0.58
C VAL A 211 -4.50 2.73 0.87
N GLY A 212 -5.74 3.21 0.78
CA GLY A 212 -6.09 4.51 1.34
C GLY A 212 -5.82 4.52 2.84
N ILE A 213 -5.02 5.48 3.31
CA ILE A 213 -4.62 5.63 4.71
C ILE A 213 -5.50 6.72 5.32
N PRO A 214 -6.34 6.41 6.32
CA PRO A 214 -7.18 7.42 6.97
C PRO A 214 -6.31 8.44 7.72
N ILE A 215 -6.71 9.72 7.70
CA ILE A 215 -5.98 10.75 8.45
C ILE A 215 -5.95 10.46 9.95
N GLN A 216 -6.97 9.80 10.49
CA GLN A 216 -7.01 9.42 11.89
C GLN A 216 -5.93 8.38 12.25
N SER A 217 -5.70 7.40 11.37
CA SER A 217 -4.58 6.46 11.48
C SER A 217 -3.22 7.17 11.39
N VAL A 218 -3.09 8.16 10.50
CA VAL A 218 -1.89 9.00 10.41
C VAL A 218 -1.67 9.80 11.71
N ALA A 219 -2.73 10.39 12.26
CA ALA A 219 -2.70 11.11 13.52
C ALA A 219 -2.29 10.21 14.69
N SER A 220 -2.76 8.96 14.70
CA SER A 220 -2.34 7.94 15.68
C SER A 220 -0.84 7.66 15.57
N LEU A 221 -0.33 7.43 14.36
CA LEU A 221 1.09 7.18 14.12
C LEU A 221 1.99 8.31 14.62
N TRP A 222 1.60 9.55 14.34
CA TRP A 222 2.38 10.73 14.71
C TRP A 222 2.10 11.22 16.13
N ASN A 223 1.11 10.64 16.82
CA ASN A 223 0.60 11.09 18.12
C ASN A 223 0.19 12.57 18.11
N TYR A 224 -0.44 13.01 17.03
CA TYR A 224 -0.93 14.38 16.79
C TYR A 224 -2.46 14.38 16.81
N ASP A 225 -3.06 15.56 16.88
CA ASP A 225 -4.49 15.66 16.57
C ASP A 225 -4.75 15.53 15.06
N GLU A 226 -6.00 15.22 14.70
CA GLU A 226 -6.35 14.97 13.29
C GLU A 226 -6.18 16.21 12.41
N ILE A 227 -6.37 17.42 12.95
CA ILE A 227 -6.24 18.69 12.21
C ILE A 227 -4.76 18.95 11.90
N GLU A 228 -3.88 18.76 12.89
CA GLU A 228 -2.43 18.86 12.74
C GLU A 228 -1.92 17.85 11.70
N ALA A 229 -2.30 16.58 11.83
CA ALA A 229 -1.94 15.53 10.89
C ALA A 229 -2.42 15.87 9.47
N ARG A 230 -3.68 16.30 9.32
CA ARG A 230 -4.24 16.72 8.03
C ARG A 230 -3.47 17.86 7.39
N ASN A 231 -3.04 18.85 8.17
CA ASN A 231 -2.27 19.98 7.66
C ASN A 231 -0.90 19.55 7.13
N LEU A 232 -0.24 18.60 7.80
CA LEU A 232 1.04 18.03 7.35
C LEU A 232 0.86 17.16 6.11
N VAL A 233 -0.19 16.32 6.06
CA VAL A 233 -0.54 15.56 4.86
C VAL A 233 -0.82 16.48 3.68
N LYS A 234 -1.53 17.60 3.87
CA LYS A 234 -1.73 18.60 2.81
C LYS A 234 -0.42 19.21 2.30
N LYS A 235 0.56 19.47 3.19
CA LYS A 235 1.89 19.95 2.76
C LYS A 235 2.59 18.91 1.88
N MET A 236 2.52 17.64 2.24
CA MET A 236 3.07 16.54 1.44
C MET A 236 2.33 16.37 0.10
N HIS A 237 1.00 16.55 0.12
CA HIS A 237 0.15 16.53 -1.08
C HIS A 237 0.52 17.63 -2.07
N ASN A 238 0.73 18.85 -1.59
CA ASN A 238 1.16 19.98 -2.43
C ASN A 238 2.55 19.77 -3.04
N LYS A 239 3.36 18.86 -2.48
CA LYS A 239 4.65 18.43 -3.03
C LYS A 239 4.54 17.18 -3.90
N SER A 240 3.32 16.73 -4.21
CA SER A 240 3.04 15.52 -5.02
C SER A 240 3.65 14.23 -4.45
N LEU A 241 4.00 14.21 -3.16
CA LEU A 241 4.58 13.03 -2.51
C LEU A 241 3.51 11.98 -2.16
N LEU A 242 2.28 12.43 -2.03
CA LEU A 242 1.08 11.63 -1.80
C LEU A 242 -0.15 12.35 -2.36
N THR A 243 -1.26 11.64 -2.49
CA THR A 243 -2.56 12.24 -2.84
C THR A 243 -3.43 12.31 -1.59
N TYR A 244 -4.02 13.47 -1.30
CA TYR A 244 -5.00 13.62 -0.23
C TYR A 244 -6.42 13.70 -0.81
N ASP A 245 -7.25 12.72 -0.46
CA ASP A 245 -8.69 12.71 -0.76
C ASP A 245 -9.44 13.39 0.40
N LYS A 246 -9.96 14.59 0.13
CA LYS A 246 -10.71 15.39 1.11
C LYS A 246 -12.05 14.77 1.48
N GLU A 247 -12.72 14.10 0.53
CA GLU A 247 -14.06 13.54 0.76
C GLU A 247 -13.99 12.32 1.65
N LYS A 248 -13.02 11.44 1.38
CA LYS A 248 -12.78 10.26 2.22
C LYS A 248 -11.98 10.60 3.47
N SER A 249 -11.29 11.74 3.52
CA SER A 249 -10.29 12.06 4.55
C SER A 249 -9.21 10.97 4.63
N HIS A 250 -8.64 10.62 3.48
CA HIS A 250 -7.59 9.62 3.35
C HIS A 250 -6.42 10.17 2.53
N CYS A 251 -5.22 9.64 2.73
CA CYS A 251 -4.11 9.82 1.81
C CYS A 251 -3.71 8.51 1.13
N VAL A 252 -3.14 8.62 -0.07
CA VAL A 252 -2.65 7.48 -0.87
C VAL A 252 -1.22 7.76 -1.27
N LEU A 253 -0.33 6.80 -1.03
CA LEU A 253 1.02 6.77 -1.57
C LEU A 253 1.01 5.95 -2.87
N HIS A 254 1.66 6.46 -3.91
CA HIS A 254 1.89 5.67 -5.12
C HIS A 254 2.83 4.49 -4.80
N ASP A 255 2.64 3.34 -5.45
CA ASP A 255 3.43 2.12 -5.21
C ASP A 255 4.95 2.38 -5.23
N LEU A 256 5.45 3.04 -6.28
CA LEU A 256 6.85 3.45 -6.39
C LEU A 256 7.35 4.31 -5.21
N MET A 257 6.49 5.14 -4.61
CA MET A 257 6.85 5.90 -3.42
C MET A 257 6.93 4.99 -2.19
N VAL A 258 6.00 4.04 -2.06
CA VAL A 258 6.07 3.00 -1.04
C VAL A 258 7.35 2.18 -1.19
N ASP A 259 7.71 1.78 -2.41
CA ASP A 259 8.94 1.05 -2.70
C ASP A 259 10.18 1.85 -2.34
N TYR A 260 10.22 3.13 -2.71
CA TYR A 260 11.31 4.03 -2.33
C TYR A 260 11.45 4.14 -0.80
N LEU A 261 10.34 4.33 -0.08
CA LEU A 261 10.37 4.40 1.38
C LEU A 261 10.81 3.06 1.98
N GLN A 262 10.25 1.95 1.50
CA GLN A 262 10.56 0.61 1.99
C GLN A 262 12.00 0.20 1.69
N GLN A 263 12.55 0.51 0.52
CA GLN A 263 13.95 0.23 0.18
C GLN A 263 14.89 0.91 1.19
N ARG A 264 14.61 2.16 1.57
CA ARG A 264 15.34 2.87 2.63
C ARG A 264 15.14 2.23 4.00
N LEU A 265 13.97 1.64 4.25
CA LEU A 265 13.72 0.81 5.43
C LEU A 265 14.38 -0.57 5.37
N TYR A 266 14.92 -1.06 4.25
CA TYR A 266 15.49 -2.42 4.16
C TYR A 266 17.01 -2.46 3.91
N SER A 267 17.65 -1.34 3.55
CA SER A 267 19.06 -1.26 3.20
C SER A 267 20.07 -1.27 4.37
N HIS A 268 19.63 -1.34 5.63
CA HIS A 268 20.50 -1.42 6.81
C HIS A 268 20.23 -2.70 7.64
N ASN A 269 21.29 -3.37 8.11
CA ASN A 269 21.21 -4.61 8.90
C ASN A 269 20.50 -4.46 10.28
N SER A 270 20.12 -3.23 10.66
CA SER A 270 19.36 -2.84 11.87
C SER A 270 17.83 -2.81 11.68
N ASN A 271 17.32 -3.22 10.52
CA ASN A 271 16.01 -2.76 10.04
C ASN A 271 14.79 -3.62 10.37
N GLN A 272 14.96 -4.89 10.75
CA GLN A 272 13.83 -5.61 11.36
C GLN A 272 13.37 -4.90 12.63
N ASP A 273 14.30 -4.33 13.39
CA ASP A 273 13.99 -3.60 14.61
C ASP A 273 13.31 -2.25 14.31
N TYR A 274 13.66 -1.57 13.21
CA TYR A 274 12.97 -0.34 12.80
C TYR A 274 11.54 -0.60 12.33
N ARG A 275 11.31 -1.61 11.48
CA ARG A 275 9.94 -1.96 11.07
C ARG A 275 9.09 -2.37 12.27
N LYS A 276 9.66 -3.16 13.20
CA LYS A 276 9.03 -3.50 14.47
C LYS A 276 8.71 -2.27 15.31
N SER A 277 9.67 -1.36 15.48
CA SER A 277 9.47 -0.14 16.27
C SER A 277 8.41 0.75 15.67
N LEU A 278 8.37 0.90 14.34
CA LEU A 278 7.39 1.74 13.67
C LEU A 278 5.97 1.17 13.76
N ASN A 279 5.82 -0.16 13.59
CA ASN A 279 4.55 -0.82 13.85
C ASN A 279 4.14 -0.69 15.33
N LYS A 280 5.09 -0.77 16.25
CA LYS A 280 4.83 -0.52 17.67
C LYS A 280 4.36 0.92 17.92
N THR A 281 5.00 1.92 17.33
CA THR A 281 4.58 3.33 17.41
C THR A 281 3.14 3.50 16.96
N LEU A 282 2.75 2.89 15.84
CA LEU A 282 1.37 2.93 15.36
C LEU A 282 0.38 2.34 16.39
N ILE A 283 0.67 1.15 16.91
CA ILE A 283 -0.21 0.48 17.90
C ILE A 283 -0.29 1.29 19.21
N ASP A 284 0.85 1.80 19.69
CA ASP A 284 0.89 2.64 20.90
C ASP A 284 0.08 3.93 20.68
N GLY A 285 0.17 4.52 19.49
CA GLY A 285 -0.63 5.67 19.07
C GLY A 285 -2.13 5.41 19.10
N TYR A 286 -2.58 4.31 18.49
CA TYR A 286 -3.99 3.90 18.57
C TYR A 286 -4.44 3.71 20.02
N ARG A 287 -3.62 3.02 20.82
CA ARG A 287 -3.91 2.76 22.23
C ARG A 287 -4.09 4.06 23.02
N ASN A 288 -3.25 5.06 22.75
CA ASN A 288 -3.36 6.36 23.40
C ASN A 288 -4.64 7.09 23.01
N GLN A 289 -5.02 7.04 21.73
CA GLN A 289 -6.24 7.71 21.25
C GLN A 289 -7.54 7.06 21.77
N CYS A 290 -7.50 5.79 22.16
CA CYS A 290 -8.66 5.08 22.73
C CYS A 290 -8.56 4.82 24.24
N ASP A 291 -7.60 5.45 24.95
CA ASP A 291 -7.34 5.24 26.39
C ASP A 291 -7.17 3.76 26.77
N GLY A 292 -6.62 2.96 25.86
CA GLY A 292 -6.44 1.52 26.02
C GLY A 292 -7.70 0.67 25.85
N LYS A 293 -8.84 1.26 25.47
CA LYS A 293 -10.09 0.56 25.17
C LYS A 293 -10.22 0.37 23.66
N TRP A 294 -9.74 -0.76 23.14
CA TRP A 294 -9.61 -0.96 21.68
C TRP A 294 -10.94 -0.81 20.92
N ASN A 295 -12.05 -1.15 21.56
CA ASN A 295 -13.40 -1.04 21.01
C ASN A 295 -13.94 0.38 20.86
N THR A 296 -13.32 1.38 21.49
CA THR A 296 -13.77 2.79 21.42
C THR A 296 -13.08 3.57 20.31
N PHE A 297 -12.07 3.02 19.65
CA PHE A 297 -11.46 3.66 18.50
C PHE A 297 -12.48 3.74 17.35
N PRO A 298 -12.62 4.91 16.68
CA PRO A 298 -13.57 5.07 15.58
C PRO A 298 -13.30 4.11 14.42
N ASP A 299 -14.36 3.77 13.70
CA ASP A 299 -14.20 3.07 12.43
C ASP A 299 -13.69 4.04 11.37
N ASP A 300 -12.37 4.06 11.19
CA ASP A 300 -11.70 4.84 10.15
C ASP A 300 -11.48 4.02 8.85
N GLY A 301 -11.97 2.78 8.79
CA GLY A 301 -11.78 1.87 7.66
C GLY A 301 -10.41 1.18 7.59
N TYR A 302 -9.47 1.48 8.50
CA TYR A 302 -8.13 0.88 8.51
C TYR A 302 -7.78 0.19 9.83
N PHE A 303 -8.14 0.76 10.96
CA PHE A 303 -7.81 0.25 12.29
C PHE A 303 -8.30 -1.18 12.51
N TYR A 304 -9.62 -1.43 12.46
CA TYR A 304 -10.18 -2.75 12.73
C TYR A 304 -9.71 -3.85 11.75
N PRO A 305 -9.58 -3.58 10.44
CA PRO A 305 -9.05 -4.58 9.50
C PRO A 305 -7.55 -4.88 9.65
N ASN A 306 -6.75 -3.98 10.25
CA ASN A 306 -5.27 -4.10 10.22
C ASN A 306 -4.59 -4.09 11.60
N LEU A 307 -5.34 -3.92 12.70
CA LEU A 307 -4.77 -3.83 14.05
C LEU A 307 -3.90 -5.04 14.40
N ILE A 308 -4.42 -6.25 14.19
CA ILE A 308 -3.70 -7.49 14.48
C ILE A 308 -2.48 -7.65 13.58
N TYR A 309 -2.60 -7.36 12.29
CA TYR A 309 -1.48 -7.37 11.35
C TYR A 309 -0.29 -6.53 11.86
N HIS A 310 -0.54 -5.30 12.29
CA HIS A 310 0.51 -4.41 12.82
C HIS A 310 1.05 -4.90 14.18
N ALA A 311 0.19 -5.38 15.07
CA ALA A 311 0.60 -5.90 16.37
C ALA A 311 1.48 -7.17 16.26
N LEU A 312 1.20 -8.04 15.28
CA LEU A 312 2.03 -9.22 14.97
C LEU A 312 3.42 -8.82 14.48
N ILE A 313 3.50 -7.84 13.57
CA ILE A 313 4.78 -7.32 13.06
C ILE A 313 5.59 -6.68 14.18
N ALA A 314 4.94 -5.91 15.06
CA ALA A 314 5.57 -5.30 16.23
C ALA A 314 6.11 -6.32 17.25
N GLU A 315 5.74 -7.60 17.15
CA GLU A 315 6.01 -8.67 18.11
C GLU A 315 5.63 -8.27 19.56
N ASN A 316 4.59 -7.43 19.71
CA ASN A 316 4.17 -6.88 21.00
C ASN A 316 3.12 -7.80 21.64
N ASP A 317 3.60 -8.81 22.36
CA ASP A 317 2.75 -9.82 23.02
C ASP A 317 1.72 -9.19 23.99
N GLN A 318 2.04 -8.06 24.62
CA GLN A 318 1.14 -7.42 25.59
C GLN A 318 -0.09 -6.84 24.88
N HIS A 319 0.11 -6.11 23.77
CA HIS A 319 -1.01 -5.58 22.98
C HIS A 319 -1.79 -6.70 22.31
N LEU A 320 -1.09 -7.69 21.72
CA LEU A 320 -1.74 -8.86 21.13
C LEU A 320 -2.64 -9.58 22.15
N GLN A 321 -2.15 -9.82 23.36
CA GLN A 321 -2.96 -10.42 24.41
C GLN A 321 -4.13 -9.50 24.79
N SER A 322 -3.89 -8.20 24.98
CA SER A 322 -4.92 -7.25 25.35
C SER A 322 -6.07 -7.21 24.33
N ILE A 323 -5.76 -7.18 23.03
CA ILE A 323 -6.74 -7.12 21.95
C ILE A 323 -7.48 -8.46 21.84
N MET A 324 -6.74 -9.59 21.88
CA MET A 324 -7.32 -10.92 21.71
C MET A 324 -8.12 -11.42 22.93
N THR A 325 -8.15 -10.66 24.02
CA THR A 325 -9.05 -10.91 25.16
C THR A 325 -10.16 -9.86 25.29
N ASP A 326 -10.23 -8.90 24.38
CA ASP A 326 -11.23 -7.83 24.36
C ASP A 326 -12.44 -8.25 23.52
N PHE A 327 -13.46 -8.80 24.19
CA PHE A 327 -14.70 -9.23 23.55
C PHE A 327 -15.51 -8.07 22.96
N ASP A 328 -15.39 -6.87 23.52
CA ASP A 328 -16.08 -5.68 22.98
C ASP A 328 -15.44 -5.28 21.66
N TRP A 329 -14.10 -5.33 21.56
CA TRP A 329 -13.39 -5.09 20.31
C TRP A 329 -13.73 -6.14 19.26
N MET A 330 -13.76 -7.43 19.63
CA MET A 330 -14.15 -8.50 18.70
C MET A 330 -15.56 -8.31 18.17
N THR A 331 -16.51 -7.98 19.06
CA THR A 331 -17.89 -7.68 18.67
C THR A 331 -17.94 -6.51 17.71
N ARG A 332 -17.22 -5.42 18.03
CA ARG A 332 -17.19 -4.21 17.21
C ARG A 332 -16.56 -4.46 15.83
N LYS A 333 -15.50 -5.25 15.77
CA LYS A 333 -14.87 -5.68 14.52
C LYS A 333 -15.85 -6.46 13.64
N ILE A 334 -16.57 -7.43 14.20
CA ILE A 334 -17.56 -8.23 13.44
C ILE A 334 -18.68 -7.33 12.88
N GLU A 335 -19.13 -6.34 13.66
CA GLU A 335 -20.14 -5.37 13.20
C GLU A 335 -19.65 -4.53 12.01
N ILE A 336 -18.40 -4.04 12.09
CA ILE A 336 -17.78 -3.19 11.05
C ILE A 336 -17.52 -4.01 9.78
N ASP A 337 -16.88 -5.16 9.94
CA ASP A 337 -16.53 -6.05 8.84
C ASP A 337 -17.78 -6.75 8.25
N ARG A 338 -18.91 -6.72 8.98
CA ARG A 338 -20.19 -7.40 8.65
C ARG A 338 -20.05 -8.90 8.44
N THR A 339 -18.98 -9.48 8.98
CA THR A 339 -18.66 -10.91 8.89
C THR A 339 -17.68 -11.32 9.98
N ILE A 340 -17.79 -12.56 10.44
CA ILE A 340 -16.84 -13.15 11.40
C ILE A 340 -15.51 -13.57 10.74
N TYR A 341 -15.50 -13.69 9.41
CA TYR A 341 -14.38 -14.26 8.65
C TYR A 341 -13.04 -13.53 8.87
N TYR A 342 -13.05 -12.21 8.98
CA TYR A 342 -11.81 -11.45 9.22
C TYR A 342 -11.26 -11.66 10.62
N LEU A 343 -12.13 -11.79 11.62
CA LEU A 343 -11.71 -12.13 12.98
C LEU A 343 -11.13 -13.56 13.02
N GLU A 344 -11.73 -14.51 12.30
CA GLU A 344 -11.18 -15.87 12.16
C GLU A 344 -9.76 -15.86 11.54
N CYS A 345 -9.56 -15.05 10.50
CA CYS A 345 -8.24 -14.85 9.89
C CYS A 345 -7.23 -14.29 10.90
N ASP A 346 -7.61 -13.23 11.64
CA ASP A 346 -6.75 -12.60 12.65
C ASP A 346 -6.37 -13.57 13.78
N LEU A 347 -7.33 -14.40 14.23
CA LEU A 347 -7.11 -15.44 15.23
C LEU A 347 -6.15 -16.52 14.71
N THR A 348 -6.31 -16.94 13.46
CA THR A 348 -5.44 -17.92 12.82
C THR A 348 -4.01 -17.41 12.73
N ASP A 349 -3.82 -16.18 12.23
CA ASP A 349 -2.52 -15.53 12.11
C ASP A 349 -1.84 -15.38 13.49
N TYR A 350 -2.61 -15.06 14.54
CA TYR A 350 -2.09 -14.98 15.91
C TYR A 350 -1.70 -16.35 16.48
N VAL A 351 -2.49 -17.40 16.26
CA VAL A 351 -2.16 -18.77 16.68
C VAL A 351 -0.85 -19.23 16.02
N ASP A 352 -0.69 -18.97 14.73
CA ASP A 352 0.52 -19.34 14.00
C ASP A 352 1.74 -18.53 14.44
N TYR A 353 1.56 -17.25 14.75
CA TYR A 353 2.58 -16.43 15.41
C TYR A 353 3.03 -17.05 16.75
N LEU A 354 2.09 -17.49 17.60
CA LEU A 354 2.42 -18.11 18.89
C LEU A 354 3.17 -19.45 18.72
N LYS A 355 2.79 -20.28 17.74
CA LYS A 355 3.52 -21.52 17.40
C LYS A 355 4.96 -21.21 16.98
N ASN A 356 5.13 -20.31 16.02
CA ASN A 356 6.45 -19.87 15.53
C ASN A 356 7.33 -19.29 16.64
N ARG A 357 6.73 -18.53 17.57
CA ARG A 357 7.43 -17.95 18.73
C ARG A 357 7.90 -19.03 19.70
N LYS A 358 7.11 -20.08 19.96
CA LYS A 358 7.52 -21.24 20.79
C LYS A 358 8.71 -21.97 20.17
N GLU A 359 8.64 -22.30 18.88
CA GLU A 359 9.74 -22.96 18.17
C GLU A 359 11.04 -22.14 18.20
N ARG A 360 10.95 -20.81 17.98
CA ARG A 360 12.12 -19.92 18.08
C ARG A 360 12.73 -19.92 19.49
N LYS A 361 11.90 -19.94 20.54
CA LYS A 361 12.37 -20.03 21.94
C LYS A 361 13.06 -21.37 22.21
N GLU A 362 12.53 -22.47 21.70
CA GLU A 362 13.13 -23.81 21.84
C GLU A 362 14.48 -23.93 21.10
N LYS A 363 14.55 -23.46 19.85
CA LYS A 363 15.79 -23.40 19.07
C LYS A 363 16.88 -22.56 19.77
N ARG A 364 16.51 -21.42 20.37
CA ARG A 364 17.44 -20.58 21.16
C ARG A 364 17.93 -21.30 22.42
N LYS A 365 17.05 -22.01 23.14
CA LYS A 365 17.42 -22.83 24.31
C LYS A 365 18.36 -23.98 23.92
N GLY A 366 18.12 -24.64 22.80
CA GLY A 366 18.99 -25.69 22.24
C GLY A 366 20.39 -25.18 21.94
N LYS A 367 20.51 -24.10 21.17
CA LYS A 367 21.81 -23.46 20.84
C LYS A 367 22.58 -23.01 22.08
N LYS A 368 21.89 -22.52 23.13
CA LYS A 368 22.54 -22.12 24.38
C LYS A 368 23.09 -23.32 25.16
N LYS A 369 22.36 -24.45 25.19
CA LYS A 369 22.83 -25.70 25.80
C LYS A 369 24.05 -26.28 25.07
N GLU A 370 24.06 -26.20 23.74
CA GLU A 370 25.15 -26.69 22.90
C GLU A 370 26.42 -25.86 23.06
N ARG A 371 26.31 -24.52 23.07
CA ARG A 371 27.43 -23.62 23.40
C ARG A 371 28.02 -23.88 24.79
N ASN A 372 27.17 -24.11 25.80
CA ASN A 372 27.64 -24.39 27.15
C ASN A 372 28.37 -25.74 27.25
N LYS A 373 27.99 -26.75 26.45
CA LYS A 373 28.70 -28.04 26.37
C LYS A 373 30.07 -27.92 25.70
N ILE A 374 30.20 -27.07 24.68
CA ILE A 374 31.48 -26.83 24.00
C ILE A 374 32.47 -26.14 24.95
N VAL A 375 32.01 -25.16 25.73
CA VAL A 375 32.85 -24.44 26.71
C VAL A 375 33.29 -25.35 27.88
N GLN A 376 32.47 -26.32 28.28
CA GLN A 376 32.81 -27.30 29.33
C GLN A 376 33.65 -28.49 28.86
N GLY A 377 33.87 -28.65 27.56
CA GLY A 377 34.66 -29.74 26.97
C GLY A 377 36.06 -29.31 26.50
N SER A 378 36.45 -28.07 26.78
CA SER A 378 37.73 -27.47 26.38
C SER A 378 38.66 -27.12 27.56
N ASP A 379 38.35 -27.64 28.75
CA ASP A 379 39.21 -27.58 29.95
C ASP A 379 39.93 -28.92 30.19
#